data_AF-A0A7J8CY97-F1
#
_entry.id   AF-A0A7J8CY97-F1
#
_cell.length_a   1.000
_cell.length_b   1.000
_cell.length_c   1.000
_cell.angle_alpha   90.00
_cell.angle_beta   90.00
_cell.angle_gamma   90.00
#
_symmetry.space_group_name_H-M   'P 1'
#
loop_
_entity.id
_entity.type
_entity.pdbx_description
1 polymer ?
#
loop_
_entity_poly.entity_id
_entity_poly.type
_entity_poly.pdbx_seq_one_letter_code
_entity_poly.pdbx_strand_id
1 'polypeptide(L)'
;MPLPVQVFNLQIDVDPQEDPQNAPDVNYVVENPTLDLEQYAASYSGLMRIERLQFIADHCPSLRVEALKMALSFVQRTFNVDVYEEIHRKLSEATRDLQSTPDAIPESGVEPPPLDTAWVEATRKKALLKLEKLDTDLKNYKGNSIKESIRRGHDDLGDHYLDCGDLSNALKCYSRARDYCTSAKHVINMCLNVIKVSVYLQNWSHVLSYVSKAESTPQTRTLGPICSQNFWRCPLWPSCRGHAVGFQSLALPGLLPCVSACTPHP
;
A
#
# COMPACT_ATOMS: atom_id res chain seq x y z
N MET A 1 21.54 52.70 14.25
CA MET A 1 20.16 52.21 14.00
C MET A 1 20.26 50.90 13.24
N PRO A 2 19.92 49.74 13.84
CA PRO A 2 19.83 48.46 13.14
C PRO A 2 18.37 48.09 12.82
N LEU A 3 18.16 47.48 11.67
CA LEU A 3 16.87 47.02 11.15
C LEU A 3 16.36 45.77 11.91
N PRO A 4 15.03 45.58 12.07
CA PRO A 4 14.48 44.43 12.76
C PRO A 4 14.42 43.18 11.87
N VAL A 5 14.75 42.04 12.47
CA VAL A 5 14.66 40.68 11.90
C VAL A 5 13.18 40.25 11.90
N GLN A 6 12.63 39.99 10.72
CA GLN A 6 11.27 39.46 10.58
C GLN A 6 11.24 37.96 10.88
N VAL A 7 10.53 37.61 11.95
CA VAL A 7 10.12 36.24 12.28
C VAL A 7 8.92 35.89 11.39
N PHE A 8 9.10 34.97 10.43
CA PHE A 8 7.97 34.43 9.68
C PHE A 8 7.29 33.32 10.50
N ASN A 9 6.18 33.69 11.13
CA ASN A 9 5.18 32.77 11.65
C ASN A 9 4.35 32.26 10.46
N LEU A 10 4.45 30.97 10.11
CA LEU A 10 3.53 30.35 9.15
C LEU A 10 2.36 29.72 9.93
N GLN A 11 1.34 30.53 10.18
CA GLN A 11 -0.01 30.01 10.45
C GLN A 11 -0.61 29.64 9.09
N ILE A 12 -0.82 28.34 8.89
CA ILE A 12 -1.52 27.80 7.72
C ILE A 12 -3.01 27.84 8.05
N ASP A 13 -3.69 28.88 7.54
CA ASP A 13 -5.14 28.89 7.45
C ASP A 13 -5.57 27.75 6.53
N VAL A 14 -6.36 26.84 7.09
CA VAL A 14 -7.01 25.74 6.38
C VAL A 14 -8.33 26.27 5.87
N ASP A 15 -8.38 26.62 4.58
CA ASP A 15 -9.64 26.68 3.84
C ASP A 15 -9.94 25.28 3.28
N PRO A 16 -11.17 24.76 3.42
CA PRO A 16 -11.56 23.47 2.88
C PRO A 16 -11.82 23.63 1.38
N GLN A 17 -10.77 23.48 0.56
CA GLN A 17 -10.96 23.24 -0.87
C GLN A 17 -11.48 21.81 -1.06
N GLU A 18 -12.71 21.72 -1.56
CA GLU A 18 -13.33 20.49 -2.02
C GLU A 18 -12.45 19.84 -3.11
N ASP A 19 -11.86 18.69 -2.76
CA ASP A 19 -11.05 17.84 -3.65
C ASP A 19 -11.97 17.23 -4.74
N PRO A 20 -11.72 17.45 -6.04
CA PRO A 20 -12.41 16.74 -7.12
C PRO A 20 -11.84 15.33 -7.30
N GLN A 21 -11.81 14.52 -6.23
CA GLN A 21 -11.26 13.16 -6.22
C GLN A 21 -12.27 12.06 -6.55
N ASN A 22 -13.54 12.39 -6.78
CA ASN A 22 -14.55 11.38 -7.14
C ASN A 22 -14.68 11.24 -8.66
N ALA A 23 -13.65 10.67 -9.29
CA ALA A 23 -13.86 10.05 -10.60
C ALA A 23 -14.74 8.79 -10.38
N PRO A 24 -15.79 8.57 -11.18
CA PRO A 24 -16.64 7.39 -11.01
C PRO A 24 -15.80 6.12 -11.19
N ASP A 25 -15.96 5.15 -10.28
CA ASP A 25 -15.41 3.80 -10.43
C ASP A 25 -15.91 3.21 -11.75
N VAL A 26 -15.07 3.27 -12.79
CA VAL A 26 -15.36 2.64 -14.07
C VAL A 26 -15.20 1.14 -13.83
N ASN A 27 -16.31 0.45 -13.60
CA ASN A 27 -16.33 -0.99 -13.36
C ASN A 27 -16.16 -1.71 -14.71
N TYR A 28 -14.90 -1.98 -15.08
CA TYR A 28 -14.57 -2.74 -16.28
C TYR A 28 -14.48 -4.23 -15.96
N VAL A 29 -15.28 -5.03 -16.67
CA VAL A 29 -15.27 -6.49 -16.53
C VAL A 29 -14.38 -7.10 -17.60
N VAL A 30 -13.42 -7.93 -17.19
CA VAL A 30 -12.52 -8.66 -18.08
C VAL A 30 -12.96 -10.12 -18.14
N GLU A 31 -13.50 -10.53 -19.29
CA GLU A 31 -14.10 -11.87 -19.45
C GLU A 31 -13.08 -12.96 -19.80
N ASN A 32 -12.02 -12.65 -20.55
CA ASN A 32 -11.00 -13.62 -20.99
C ASN A 32 -9.57 -13.24 -20.54
N PRO A 33 -9.24 -13.42 -19.25
CA PRO A 33 -7.88 -13.19 -18.77
C PRO A 33 -6.96 -14.38 -19.10
N THR A 34 -5.87 -14.14 -19.85
CA THR A 34 -4.74 -15.09 -19.97
C THR A 34 -3.72 -14.91 -18.84
N LEU A 35 -4.17 -14.41 -17.69
CA LEU A 35 -3.31 -13.99 -16.59
C LEU A 35 -2.96 -15.17 -15.69
N ASP A 36 -1.66 -15.42 -15.51
CA ASP A 36 -1.16 -16.32 -14.48
C ASP A 36 -1.15 -15.59 -13.12
N LEU A 37 -2.11 -15.94 -12.26
CA LEU A 37 -2.28 -15.34 -10.94
C LEU A 37 -1.12 -15.62 -9.99
N GLU A 38 -0.53 -16.82 -10.04
CA GLU A 38 0.50 -17.23 -9.09
C GLU A 38 1.79 -16.45 -9.34
N GLN A 39 2.22 -16.40 -10.61
CA GLN A 39 3.37 -15.63 -11.03
C GLN A 39 3.17 -14.12 -10.79
N TYR A 40 1.95 -13.61 -11.02
CA TYR A 40 1.63 -12.22 -10.74
C TYR A 40 1.68 -11.91 -9.24
N ALA A 41 1.05 -12.73 -8.40
CA ALA A 41 1.05 -12.54 -6.94
C ALA A 41 2.46 -12.65 -6.33
N ALA A 42 3.31 -13.54 -6.87
CA ALA A 42 4.69 -13.71 -6.44
C ALA A 42 5.55 -12.46 -6.63
N SER A 43 5.23 -11.62 -7.62
CA SER A 43 5.97 -10.38 -7.93
C SER A 43 5.74 -9.24 -6.93
N TYR A 44 4.68 -9.31 -6.11
CA TYR A 44 4.34 -8.32 -5.09
C TYR A 44 4.50 -8.88 -3.69
N SER A 45 4.51 -8.04 -2.66
CA SER A 45 4.56 -8.48 -1.25
C SER A 45 3.75 -7.54 -0.34
N GLY A 46 3.43 -8.01 0.87
CA GLY A 46 2.69 -7.23 1.87
C GLY A 46 1.28 -6.85 1.42
N LEU A 47 0.79 -5.70 1.90
CA LEU A 47 -0.55 -5.19 1.62
C LEU A 47 -0.82 -5.00 0.12
N MET A 48 0.18 -4.56 -0.66
CA MET A 48 0.07 -4.41 -2.11
C MET A 48 -0.32 -5.72 -2.81
N ARG A 49 0.21 -6.87 -2.37
CA ARG A 49 -0.17 -8.18 -2.94
C ARG A 49 -1.66 -8.44 -2.73
N ILE A 50 -2.17 -8.13 -1.53
CA ILE A 50 -3.55 -8.36 -1.13
C ILE A 50 -4.50 -7.43 -1.91
N GLU A 51 -4.20 -6.14 -1.98
CA GLU A 51 -4.98 -5.16 -2.75
C GLU A 51 -5.04 -5.53 -4.24
N ARG A 52 -3.92 -5.98 -4.82
CA ARG A 52 -3.87 -6.39 -6.23
C ARG A 52 -4.71 -7.63 -6.52
N LEU A 53 -4.71 -8.61 -5.61
CA LEU A 53 -5.55 -9.80 -5.74
C LEU A 53 -7.04 -9.45 -5.59
N GLN A 54 -7.39 -8.58 -4.65
CA GLN A 54 -8.76 -8.08 -4.52
C GLN A 54 -9.20 -7.31 -5.78
N PHE A 55 -8.32 -6.48 -6.34
CA PHE A 55 -8.58 -5.78 -7.58
C PHE A 55 -8.91 -6.73 -8.74
N ILE A 56 -8.11 -7.79 -8.91
CA ILE A 56 -8.37 -8.81 -9.93
C ILE A 56 -9.69 -9.53 -9.64
N ALA A 57 -9.99 -9.83 -8.38
CA ALA A 57 -11.24 -10.48 -8.02
C ALA A 57 -12.48 -9.64 -8.38
N ASP A 58 -12.40 -8.32 -8.22
CA ASP A 58 -13.50 -7.42 -8.54
C ASP A 58 -13.73 -7.32 -10.06
N HIS A 59 -12.64 -7.26 -10.86
CA HIS A 59 -12.70 -6.99 -12.31
C HIS A 59 -12.72 -8.26 -13.21
N CYS A 60 -12.28 -9.41 -12.72
CA CYS A 60 -12.18 -10.66 -13.48
C CYS A 60 -13.07 -11.75 -12.84
N PRO A 61 -14.34 -11.92 -13.26
CA PRO A 61 -15.26 -12.90 -12.67
C PRO A 61 -14.74 -14.34 -12.73
N SER A 62 -14.08 -14.72 -13.83
CA SER A 62 -13.53 -16.07 -14.05
C SER A 62 -12.40 -16.43 -13.09
N LEU A 63 -11.64 -15.44 -12.62
CA LEU A 63 -10.50 -15.62 -11.71
C LEU A 63 -10.82 -15.25 -10.26
N ARG A 64 -12.05 -14.78 -9.98
CA ARG A 64 -12.46 -14.21 -8.69
C ARG A 64 -12.23 -15.15 -7.52
N VAL A 65 -12.72 -16.39 -7.62
CA VAL A 65 -12.62 -17.38 -6.53
C VAL A 65 -11.16 -17.72 -6.21
N GLU A 66 -10.35 -17.97 -7.24
CA GLU A 66 -8.94 -18.33 -7.04
C GLU A 66 -8.11 -17.14 -6.53
N ALA A 67 -8.37 -15.92 -7.01
CA ALA A 67 -7.74 -14.70 -6.50
C ALA A 67 -8.08 -14.46 -5.02
N LEU A 68 -9.34 -14.66 -4.61
CA LEU A 68 -9.78 -14.50 -3.23
C LEU A 68 -9.21 -15.58 -2.31
N LYS A 69 -9.13 -16.85 -2.74
CA LYS A 69 -8.46 -17.93 -1.98
C LYS A 69 -6.98 -17.61 -1.74
N MET A 70 -6.26 -17.16 -2.76
CA MET A 70 -4.88 -16.71 -2.60
C MET A 70 -4.78 -15.53 -1.64
N ALA A 71 -5.64 -14.51 -1.78
CA ALA A 71 -5.64 -13.34 -0.91
C ALA A 71 -5.87 -13.74 0.55
N LEU A 72 -6.81 -14.65 0.81
CA LEU A 72 -7.12 -15.18 2.16
C LEU A 72 -5.88 -15.85 2.78
N SER A 73 -5.18 -16.69 2.01
CA SER A 73 -3.96 -17.38 2.47
C SER A 73 -2.83 -16.42 2.84
N PHE A 74 -2.74 -15.26 2.17
CA PHE A 74 -1.76 -14.23 2.48
C PHE A 74 -2.16 -13.37 3.66
N VAL A 75 -3.45 -13.01 3.77
CA VAL A 75 -3.96 -12.21 4.89
C VAL A 75 -3.83 -12.95 6.22
N GLN A 76 -4.02 -14.27 6.23
CA GLN A 76 -3.80 -15.09 7.43
C GLN A 76 -2.36 -15.03 7.97
N ARG A 77 -1.38 -14.59 7.17
CA ARG A 77 0.02 -14.36 7.60
C ARG A 77 0.23 -12.96 8.18
N THR A 78 -0.75 -12.07 8.03
CA THR A 78 -0.74 -10.69 8.53
C THR A 78 -1.60 -10.55 9.80
N PHE A 79 -1.68 -9.34 10.36
CA PHE A 79 -2.53 -9.04 11.51
C PHE A 79 -3.81 -8.29 11.13
N ASN A 80 -4.08 -8.16 9.84
CA ASN A 80 -5.20 -7.36 9.34
C ASN A 80 -6.50 -8.20 9.35
N VAL A 81 -7.24 -8.07 10.45
CA VAL A 81 -8.52 -8.75 10.65
C VAL A 81 -9.62 -8.18 9.75
N ASP A 82 -9.65 -6.87 9.57
CA ASP A 82 -10.72 -6.21 8.81
C ASP A 82 -10.69 -6.65 7.33
N VAL A 83 -9.49 -6.74 6.74
CA VAL A 83 -9.31 -7.25 5.38
C VAL A 83 -9.58 -8.76 5.29
N TYR A 84 -9.31 -9.52 6.35
CA TYR A 84 -9.67 -10.94 6.41
C TYR A 84 -11.17 -11.15 6.32
N GLU A 85 -11.94 -10.45 7.16
CA GLU A 85 -13.40 -10.51 7.18
C GLU A 85 -13.99 -10.07 5.84
N GLU A 86 -13.45 -9.01 5.23
CA GLU A 86 -13.90 -8.51 3.93
C GLU A 86 -13.64 -9.51 2.78
N ILE A 87 -12.43 -10.09 2.70
CA ILE A 87 -12.13 -11.12 1.69
C ILE A 87 -13.03 -12.33 1.89
N HIS A 88 -13.28 -12.72 3.14
CA HIS A 88 -14.14 -13.84 3.46
C HIS A 88 -15.59 -13.58 3.05
N ARG A 89 -16.10 -12.36 3.25
CA ARG A 89 -17.43 -11.92 2.79
C ARG A 89 -17.53 -12.00 1.26
N LYS A 90 -16.55 -11.42 0.54
CA LYS A 90 -16.48 -11.45 -0.93
C LYS A 90 -16.39 -12.88 -1.48
N LEU A 91 -15.65 -13.77 -0.81
CA LEU A 91 -15.52 -15.17 -1.21
C LEU A 91 -16.84 -15.93 -1.05
N SER A 92 -17.53 -15.75 0.08
CA SER A 92 -18.85 -16.35 0.31
C SER A 92 -19.90 -15.88 -0.70
N GLU A 93 -19.87 -14.59 -1.09
CA GLU A 93 -20.70 -14.04 -2.16
C GLU A 93 -20.38 -14.68 -3.51
N ALA A 94 -19.11 -14.71 -3.92
CA ALA A 94 -18.69 -15.29 -5.21
C ALA A 94 -19.04 -16.79 -5.34
N THR A 95 -18.92 -17.56 -4.25
CA THR A 95 -19.25 -18.99 -4.26
C THR A 95 -20.77 -19.23 -4.37
N ARG A 96 -21.58 -18.39 -3.73
CA ARG A 96 -23.05 -18.46 -3.83
C ARG A 96 -23.54 -18.11 -5.24
N ASP A 97 -22.93 -17.14 -5.89
CA ASP A 97 -23.27 -16.77 -7.27
C ASP A 97 -23.03 -17.93 -8.24
N LEU A 98 -21.94 -18.70 -8.04
CA LEU A 98 -21.65 -19.92 -8.82
C LEU A 98 -22.63 -21.06 -8.58
N GLN A 99 -23.18 -21.19 -7.36
CA GLN A 99 -24.19 -22.20 -7.04
C GLN A 99 -25.58 -21.85 -7.58
N SER A 100 -25.81 -20.57 -7.90
CA SER A 100 -27.09 -20.05 -8.40
C SER A 100 -27.30 -20.29 -9.90
N THR A 101 -26.26 -20.69 -10.64
CA THR A 101 -26.34 -20.97 -12.09
C THR A 101 -26.86 -22.40 -12.35
N PRO A 102 -27.99 -22.58 -13.07
CA PRO A 102 -28.66 -23.89 -13.20
C PRO A 102 -27.89 -24.98 -13.96
N ASP A 103 -26.84 -24.63 -14.72
CA ASP A 103 -26.11 -25.55 -15.62
C ASP A 103 -24.74 -26.02 -15.08
N ALA A 104 -24.40 -25.70 -13.83
CA ALA A 104 -23.12 -26.09 -13.24
C ALA A 104 -23.15 -27.54 -12.71
N ILE A 105 -22.30 -28.40 -13.29
CA ILE A 105 -21.99 -29.73 -12.77
C ILE A 105 -21.50 -29.59 -11.31
N PRO A 106 -22.03 -30.34 -10.33
CA PRO A 106 -21.68 -30.24 -8.92
C PRO A 106 -20.28 -30.84 -8.60
N GLU A 107 -19.28 -30.60 -9.43
CA GLU A 107 -17.91 -31.11 -9.26
C GLU A 107 -16.97 -30.10 -8.58
N SER A 108 -17.40 -28.85 -8.38
CA SER A 108 -16.72 -27.92 -7.48
C SER A 108 -17.56 -27.73 -6.21
N GLY A 109 -17.57 -28.78 -5.37
CA GLY A 109 -18.02 -28.72 -3.97
C GLY A 109 -17.09 -27.88 -3.09
N VAL A 110 -16.74 -26.68 -3.56
CA VAL A 110 -15.96 -25.71 -2.79
C VAL A 110 -16.95 -24.98 -1.89
N GLU A 111 -17.39 -25.64 -0.83
CA GLU A 111 -18.00 -24.93 0.29
C GLU A 111 -16.97 -23.90 0.78
N PRO A 112 -17.33 -22.61 0.88
CA PRO A 112 -16.38 -21.61 1.35
C PRO A 112 -15.96 -22.02 2.77
N PRO A 113 -14.65 -22.03 3.09
CA PRO A 113 -14.21 -22.36 4.43
C PRO A 113 -14.98 -21.48 5.45
N PRO A 114 -15.41 -22.01 6.59
CA PRO A 114 -16.13 -21.21 7.58
C PRO A 114 -15.23 -20.10 8.11
N LEU A 115 -15.82 -18.95 8.44
CA LEU A 115 -15.09 -17.85 9.04
C LEU A 115 -14.47 -18.30 10.36
N ASP A 116 -13.15 -18.34 10.40
CA ASP A 116 -12.40 -18.69 11.61
C ASP A 116 -12.43 -17.54 12.63
N THR A 117 -13.49 -17.50 13.44
CA THR A 117 -13.66 -16.51 14.51
C THR A 117 -12.62 -16.64 15.61
N ALA A 118 -12.13 -17.85 15.87
CA ALA A 118 -11.07 -18.09 16.85
C ALA A 118 -9.74 -17.47 16.39
N TRP A 119 -9.42 -17.58 15.10
CA TRP A 119 -8.26 -16.90 14.50
C TRP A 119 -8.42 -15.38 14.57
N VAL A 120 -9.61 -14.85 14.29
CA VAL A 120 -9.89 -13.40 14.37
C VAL A 120 -9.62 -12.86 15.78
N GLU A 121 -10.19 -13.49 16.81
CA GLU A 121 -10.00 -13.07 18.20
C GLU A 121 -8.54 -13.21 18.65
N ALA A 122 -7.91 -14.35 18.34
CA ALA A 122 -6.51 -14.60 18.67
C ALA A 122 -5.57 -13.59 18.00
N THR A 123 -5.82 -13.26 16.74
CA THR A 123 -5.02 -12.30 15.96
C THR A 123 -5.21 -10.88 16.46
N ARG A 124 -6.44 -10.45 16.76
CA ARG A 124 -6.72 -9.14 17.36
C ARG A 124 -6.04 -8.99 18.72
N LYS A 125 -6.12 -10.02 19.57
CA LYS A 125 -5.43 -10.03 20.87
C LYS A 125 -3.91 -9.96 20.72
N LYS A 126 -3.34 -10.73 19.79
CA LYS A 126 -1.89 -10.75 19.52
C LYS A 126 -1.39 -9.42 18.96
N ALA A 127 -2.16 -8.78 18.08
CA ALA A 127 -1.87 -7.45 17.56
C ALA A 127 -1.84 -6.41 18.69
N LEU A 128 -2.85 -6.40 19.56
CA LEU A 128 -2.91 -5.47 20.70
C LEU A 128 -1.73 -5.65 21.66
N LEU A 129 -1.39 -6.89 22.03
CA LEU A 129 -0.24 -7.18 22.89
C LEU A 129 1.09 -6.73 22.26
N LYS A 130 1.24 -6.89 20.93
CA LYS A 130 2.42 -6.41 20.21
C LYS A 130 2.50 -4.89 20.23
N LEU A 131 1.36 -4.20 20.04
CA LEU A 131 1.27 -2.75 20.10
C LEU A 131 1.67 -2.21 21.49
N GLU A 132 1.09 -2.76 22.55
CA GLU A 132 1.40 -2.36 23.94
C GLU A 132 2.89 -2.54 24.28
N LYS A 133 3.49 -3.63 23.80
CA LYS A 133 4.91 -3.90 23.95
C LYS A 133 5.75 -2.84 23.23
N LEU A 134 5.46 -2.58 21.95
CA LEU A 134 6.19 -1.58 21.15
C LEU A 134 6.07 -0.17 21.75
N ASP A 135 4.90 0.20 22.25
CA ASP A 135 4.69 1.48 22.95
C ASP A 135 5.50 1.59 24.25
N THR A 136 5.58 0.50 25.00
CA THR A 136 6.39 0.43 26.22
C THR A 136 7.87 0.55 25.91
N ASP A 137 8.35 -0.18 24.91
CA ASP A 137 9.74 -0.13 24.44
C ASP A 137 10.10 1.27 23.93
N LEU A 138 9.22 1.92 23.18
CA LEU A 138 9.43 3.29 22.71
C LEU A 138 9.50 4.31 23.85
N LYS A 139 8.67 4.16 24.89
CA LYS A 139 8.75 5.00 26.11
C LYS A 139 10.08 4.81 26.82
N ASN A 140 10.57 3.57 26.93
CA ASN A 140 11.88 3.26 27.50
C ASN A 140 13.02 3.89 26.70
N TYR A 141 12.98 3.82 25.36
CA TYR A 141 13.99 4.45 24.50
C TYR A 141 14.01 5.98 24.64
N LYS A 142 12.85 6.60 24.82
CA LYS A 142 12.73 8.04 25.10
C LYS A 142 13.32 8.40 26.47
N GLY A 143 13.05 7.60 27.50
CA GLY A 143 13.66 7.78 28.83
C GLY A 143 15.19 7.69 28.81
N ASN A 144 15.73 6.75 28.04
CA ASN A 144 17.18 6.58 27.86
C ASN A 144 17.83 7.62 26.93
N SER A 145 17.03 8.44 26.23
CA SER A 145 17.50 9.48 25.31
C SER A 145 18.42 8.99 24.17
N ILE A 146 18.22 7.75 23.71
CA ILE A 146 19.01 7.16 22.62
C ILE A 146 18.30 7.41 21.28
N LYS A 147 18.80 8.38 20.50
CA LYS A 147 18.17 8.81 19.22
C LYS A 147 17.91 7.67 18.25
N GLU A 148 18.90 6.80 18.01
CA GLU A 148 18.76 5.69 17.05
C GLU A 148 17.73 4.65 17.50
N SER A 149 17.62 4.40 18.80
CA SER A 149 16.60 3.49 19.35
C SER A 149 15.20 4.08 19.25
N ILE A 150 15.05 5.39 19.49
CA ILE A 150 13.77 6.08 19.31
C ILE A 150 13.35 6.06 17.82
N ARG A 151 14.31 6.28 16.91
CA ARG A 151 14.07 6.21 15.46
C ARG A 151 13.57 4.83 15.05
N ARG A 152 14.30 3.76 15.42
CA ARG A 152 13.89 2.37 15.14
C ARG A 152 12.57 2.00 15.77
N GLY A 153 12.32 2.42 17.02
CA GLY A 153 11.04 2.18 17.67
C GLY A 153 9.86 2.84 16.94
N HIS A 154 10.06 4.02 16.34
CA HIS A 154 9.04 4.64 15.48
C HIS A 154 8.84 3.90 14.15
N ASP A 155 9.90 3.36 13.54
CA ASP A 155 9.80 2.53 12.33
C ASP A 155 9.05 1.23 12.63
N ASP A 156 9.41 0.51 13.70
CA ASP A 156 8.78 -0.75 14.12
C ASP A 156 7.29 -0.56 14.45
N LEU A 157 6.94 0.56 15.07
CA LEU A 157 5.55 0.93 15.35
C LEU A 157 4.78 1.23 14.06
N GLY A 158 5.40 1.95 13.12
CA GLY A 158 4.83 2.23 11.80
C GLY A 158 4.58 0.94 10.99
N ASP A 159 5.55 0.02 10.98
CA ASP A 159 5.43 -1.28 10.32
C ASP A 159 4.31 -2.11 10.94
N HIS A 160 4.18 -2.10 12.26
CA HIS A 160 3.08 -2.79 12.93
C HIS A 160 1.71 -2.19 12.57
N TYR A 161 1.58 -0.86 12.49
CA TYR A 161 0.35 -0.23 12.03
C TYR A 161 0.02 -0.58 10.58
N LEU A 162 1.02 -0.70 9.69
CA LEU A 162 0.82 -1.20 8.33
C LEU A 162 0.32 -2.64 8.30
N ASP A 163 0.90 -3.52 9.13
CA ASP A 163 0.45 -4.92 9.25
C ASP A 163 -0.99 -5.04 9.78
N CYS A 164 -1.42 -4.10 10.61
CA CYS A 164 -2.79 -4.02 11.14
C CYS A 164 -3.77 -3.35 10.16
N GLY A 165 -3.29 -2.60 9.17
CA GLY A 165 -4.12 -1.85 8.21
C GLY A 165 -4.39 -0.38 8.57
N ASP A 166 -3.81 0.15 9.65
CA ASP A 166 -4.02 1.54 10.07
C ASP A 166 -3.00 2.47 9.40
N LEU A 167 -3.34 2.92 8.20
CA LEU A 167 -2.48 3.78 7.38
C LEU A 167 -2.27 5.17 8.01
N SER A 168 -3.28 5.70 8.72
CA SER A 168 -3.23 7.04 9.30
C SER A 168 -2.24 7.12 10.46
N ASN A 169 -2.26 6.12 11.35
CA ASN A 169 -1.33 6.08 12.47
C ASN A 169 0.08 5.63 12.05
N ALA A 170 0.20 4.78 11.02
CA ALA A 170 1.49 4.48 10.40
C ALA A 170 2.19 5.74 9.90
N LEU A 171 1.49 6.60 9.14
CA LEU A 171 2.05 7.84 8.61
C LEU A 171 2.53 8.80 9.72
N LYS A 172 1.77 8.90 10.82
CA LYS A 172 2.15 9.70 12.00
C LYS A 172 3.41 9.17 12.66
N CYS A 173 3.61 7.85 12.73
CA CYS A 173 4.79 7.23 13.31
C CYS A 173 6.05 7.55 12.51
N TYR A 174 6.03 7.35 11.19
CA TYR A 174 7.17 7.69 10.33
C TYR A 174 7.46 9.20 10.32
N SER A 175 6.42 10.04 10.39
CA SER A 175 6.60 11.50 10.46
C SER A 175 7.33 11.93 11.73
N ARG A 176 7.07 11.28 12.87
CA ARG A 176 7.76 11.52 14.14
C ARG A 176 9.21 11.02 14.16
N ALA A 177 9.52 9.96 13.40
CA ALA A 177 10.88 9.44 13.28
C ALA A 177 11.87 10.46 12.67
N ARG A 178 11.35 11.44 11.92
CA ARG A 178 12.13 12.49 11.24
C ARG A 178 13.10 13.23 12.16
N ASP A 179 12.64 13.61 13.35
CA ASP A 179 13.41 14.49 14.25
C ASP A 179 14.59 13.74 14.90
N TYR A 180 14.62 12.40 14.78
CA TYR A 180 15.67 11.52 15.28
C TYR A 180 16.64 11.05 14.19
N CYS A 181 16.50 11.54 12.95
CA CYS A 181 17.38 11.20 11.84
C CYS A 181 18.73 11.95 11.94
N THR A 182 19.83 11.21 12.08
CA THR A 182 21.20 11.75 12.17
C THR A 182 22.01 11.64 10.88
N SER A 183 21.61 10.76 9.96
CA SER A 183 22.32 10.48 8.70
C SER A 183 21.40 10.69 7.51
N ALA A 184 21.95 11.04 6.35
CA ALA A 184 21.19 11.13 5.10
C ALA A 184 20.50 9.80 4.75
N LYS A 185 21.12 8.65 5.08
CA LYS A 185 20.48 7.33 4.93
C LYS A 185 19.18 7.21 5.73
N HIS A 186 19.17 7.74 6.96
CA HIS A 186 17.98 7.72 7.81
C HIS A 186 16.85 8.58 7.21
N VAL A 187 17.21 9.75 6.65
CA VAL A 187 16.25 10.62 5.97
C VAL A 187 15.66 9.95 4.74
N ILE A 188 16.49 9.30 3.91
CA ILE A 188 16.03 8.60 2.71
C ILE A 188 15.08 7.45 3.08
N ASN A 189 15.47 6.59 4.04
CA ASN A 189 14.62 5.47 4.48
C ASN A 189 13.27 5.95 5.03
N MET A 190 13.27 7.01 5.83
CA MET A 190 12.04 7.63 6.32
C MET A 190 11.18 8.16 5.15
N CYS A 191 11.77 8.84 4.16
CA CYS A 191 11.03 9.31 2.98
C CYS A 191 10.41 8.14 2.20
N LEU A 192 11.13 7.03 2.03
CA LEU A 192 10.62 5.83 1.36
C LEU A 192 9.44 5.21 2.12
N ASN A 193 9.52 5.13 3.46
CA ASN A 193 8.43 4.64 4.28
C ASN A 193 7.19 5.54 4.21
N VAL A 194 7.37 6.87 4.23
CA VAL A 194 6.27 7.83 4.04
C VAL A 194 5.63 7.66 2.66
N ILE A 195 6.43 7.59 1.59
CA ILE A 195 5.93 7.36 0.22
C ILE A 195 5.12 6.07 0.16
N LYS A 196 5.60 4.98 0.78
CA LYS A 196 4.90 3.70 0.86
C LYS A 196 3.49 3.87 1.44
N VAL A 197 3.34 4.57 2.56
CA VAL A 197 2.03 4.81 3.19
C VAL A 197 1.16 5.75 2.36
N SER A 198 1.74 6.82 1.80
CA SER A 198 1.01 7.78 0.96
C SER A 198 0.47 7.16 -0.32
N VAL A 199 1.11 6.12 -0.87
CA VAL A 199 0.58 5.34 -2.00
C VAL A 199 -0.70 4.60 -1.62
N TYR A 200 -0.75 3.97 -0.44
CA TYR A 200 -1.97 3.30 0.04
C TYR A 200 -3.10 4.30 0.33
N LEU A 201 -2.76 5.52 0.81
CA LEU A 201 -3.71 6.62 1.00
C LEU A 201 -4.08 7.35 -0.30
N GLN A 202 -3.53 6.95 -1.45
CA GLN A 202 -3.72 7.59 -2.75
C GLN A 202 -3.36 9.09 -2.79
N ASN A 203 -2.52 9.57 -1.87
CA ASN A 203 -2.11 10.97 -1.80
C ASN A 203 -0.84 11.23 -2.62
N TRP A 204 -1.03 11.45 -3.93
CA TRP A 204 0.06 11.64 -4.89
C TRP A 204 0.87 12.92 -4.68
N SER A 205 0.24 14.00 -4.22
CA SER A 205 0.92 15.26 -3.88
C SER A 205 1.97 15.06 -2.78
N HIS A 206 1.64 14.23 -1.79
CA HIS A 206 2.56 13.88 -0.71
C HIS A 206 3.73 13.04 -1.24
N VAL A 207 3.44 12.06 -2.11
CA VAL A 207 4.48 11.23 -2.76
C VAL A 207 5.50 12.10 -3.50
N LEU A 208 5.04 13.00 -4.38
CA LEU A 208 5.93 13.88 -5.17
C LEU A 208 6.80 14.78 -4.28
N SER A 209 6.22 15.32 -3.20
CA SER A 209 6.94 16.17 -2.25
C SER A 209 8.06 15.41 -1.55
N TYR A 210 7.82 14.17 -1.11
CA TYR A 210 8.83 13.34 -0.44
C TYR A 210 9.87 12.75 -1.41
N VAL A 211 9.51 12.49 -2.66
CA VAL A 211 10.47 12.11 -3.72
C VAL A 211 11.46 13.25 -3.92
N SER A 212 10.96 14.47 -4.15
CA SER A 212 11.81 15.67 -4.32
C SER A 212 12.75 15.89 -3.14
N LYS A 213 12.25 15.66 -1.91
CA LYS A 213 13.03 15.77 -0.68
C LYS A 213 14.10 14.68 -0.55
N ALA A 214 13.80 13.45 -0.95
CA ALA A 214 14.77 12.36 -0.95
C ALA A 214 15.89 12.68 -1.95
N GLU A 215 15.54 13.13 -3.16
CA GLU A 215 16.49 13.49 -4.21
C GLU A 215 17.40 14.67 -3.82
N SER A 216 16.88 15.67 -3.11
CA SER A 216 17.66 16.81 -2.64
C SER A 216 18.66 16.47 -1.54
N THR A 217 18.59 15.28 -0.94
CA THR A 217 19.49 14.87 0.16
C THR A 217 20.87 14.48 -0.41
N PRO A 218 21.98 15.09 0.04
CA PRO A 218 23.29 15.08 -0.65
C PRO A 218 24.06 13.73 -0.75
N GLN A 219 23.44 12.58 -0.50
CA GLN A 219 24.03 11.24 -0.66
C GLN A 219 23.30 10.32 -1.65
N THR A 220 22.19 10.76 -2.25
CA THR A 220 21.49 10.03 -3.33
C THR A 220 22.32 9.94 -4.61
N ARG A 221 23.16 10.95 -4.89
CA ARG A 221 23.98 11.01 -6.11
C ARG A 221 25.03 9.90 -6.21
N THR A 222 25.41 9.28 -5.08
CA THR A 222 26.34 8.14 -5.00
C THR A 222 25.66 6.78 -5.06
N LEU A 223 24.34 6.68 -4.87
CA LEU A 223 23.59 5.41 -4.80
C LEU A 223 22.79 5.08 -6.07
N GLY A 224 22.97 5.85 -7.14
CA GLY A 224 22.18 5.73 -8.37
C GLY A 224 20.77 6.33 -8.21
N PRO A 225 20.01 6.48 -9.32
CA PRO A 225 18.64 6.98 -9.25
C PRO A 225 17.78 6.06 -8.37
N ILE A 226 17.03 6.64 -7.44
CA ILE A 226 16.07 5.95 -6.54
C ILE A 226 15.08 5.08 -7.34
N CYS A 227 14.90 5.39 -8.63
CA CYS A 227 14.12 4.63 -9.60
C CYS A 227 14.58 3.16 -9.78
N SER A 228 15.84 2.84 -9.50
CA SER A 228 16.42 1.52 -9.77
C SER A 228 16.18 0.47 -8.66
N GLN A 229 15.68 0.87 -7.48
CA GLN A 229 15.42 -0.07 -6.38
C GLN A 229 13.98 -0.58 -6.40
N ASN A 230 13.58 -1.37 -7.41
CA ASN A 230 12.41 -2.27 -7.45
C ASN A 230 11.01 -1.79 -6.94
N PHE A 231 10.86 -0.55 -6.47
CA PHE A 231 9.68 -0.05 -5.77
C PHE A 231 8.62 0.49 -6.73
N TRP A 232 9.05 0.90 -7.93
CA TRP A 232 8.22 1.53 -8.95
C TRP A 232 7.54 0.56 -9.92
N ARG A 233 7.56 -0.75 -9.65
CA ARG A 233 6.72 -1.72 -10.39
C ARG A 233 5.28 -1.67 -9.88
N CYS A 234 4.66 -0.49 -9.91
CA CYS A 234 3.25 -0.32 -9.55
C CYS A 234 2.45 -0.08 -10.84
N PRO A 235 1.75 -1.08 -11.40
CA PRO A 235 0.96 -0.90 -12.62
C PRO A 235 -0.35 -0.13 -12.39
N LEU A 236 -0.46 0.71 -11.35
CA LEU A 236 -1.57 1.66 -11.20
C LEU A 236 -1.36 2.94 -12.05
N TRP A 237 -0.26 3.00 -12.80
CA TRP A 237 0.09 4.10 -13.73
C TRP A 237 -0.87 4.37 -14.92
N PRO A 238 -1.79 3.47 -15.37
CA PRO A 238 -2.62 3.79 -16.54
C PRO A 238 -3.51 5.03 -16.37
N SER A 239 -3.93 5.35 -15.13
CA SER A 239 -4.79 6.52 -14.87
C SER A 239 -4.03 7.86 -14.80
N CYS A 240 -2.70 7.83 -14.70
CA CYS A 240 -1.86 9.05 -14.61
C CYS A 240 -1.40 9.60 -15.96
N ARG A 241 -1.87 9.05 -17.09
CA ARG A 241 -1.48 9.52 -18.44
C ARG A 241 -1.93 10.95 -18.75
N GLY A 242 -2.87 11.52 -17.99
CA GLY A 242 -3.37 12.90 -18.20
C GLY A 242 -2.47 14.03 -17.70
N HIS A 243 -1.50 13.77 -16.81
CA HIS A 243 -0.66 14.81 -16.20
C HIS A 243 0.83 14.73 -16.57
N ALA A 244 1.20 13.86 -17.51
CA ALA A 244 2.58 13.64 -17.91
C ALA A 244 3.09 14.62 -18.99
N VAL A 245 2.96 15.92 -18.75
CA VAL A 245 3.75 16.95 -19.47
C VAL A 245 5.03 17.17 -18.67
N GLY A 246 5.96 16.21 -18.75
CA GLY A 246 7.27 16.34 -18.07
C GLY A 246 8.09 15.07 -17.89
N PHE A 247 7.51 13.88 -18.10
CA PHE A 247 8.20 12.60 -17.88
C PHE A 247 8.88 12.03 -19.13
N GLN A 248 9.32 12.88 -20.07
CA GLN A 248 9.83 12.44 -21.38
C GLN A 248 11.29 11.96 -21.36
N SER A 249 11.96 11.86 -20.20
CA SER A 249 13.39 11.52 -20.13
C SER A 249 13.76 10.28 -19.32
N LEU A 250 12.80 9.43 -18.95
CA LEU A 250 13.08 8.15 -18.27
C LEU A 250 12.62 6.97 -19.13
N ALA A 251 13.20 6.87 -20.32
CA ALA A 251 13.15 5.65 -21.11
C ALA A 251 14.13 4.63 -20.51
N LEU A 252 13.61 3.71 -19.69
CA LEU A 252 14.31 2.46 -19.36
C LEU A 252 13.97 1.41 -20.44
N PRO A 253 14.97 0.88 -21.16
CA PRO A 253 14.76 -0.16 -22.15
C PRO A 253 14.51 -1.51 -21.44
N GLY A 254 13.39 -2.18 -21.73
CA GLY A 254 13.17 -3.57 -21.30
C GLY A 254 11.78 -3.97 -20.81
N LEU A 255 10.76 -3.10 -20.91
CA LEU A 255 9.38 -3.41 -20.47
C LEU A 255 8.37 -3.32 -21.63
N LEU A 256 8.64 -4.05 -22.71
CA LEU A 256 7.68 -4.45 -23.74
C LEU A 256 8.07 -5.88 -24.12
N PRO A 257 7.25 -6.91 -23.81
CA PRO A 257 6.02 -7.16 -24.58
C PRO A 257 4.85 -7.70 -23.72
N CYS A 258 3.62 -7.25 -23.99
CA CYS A 258 2.34 -7.99 -23.82
C CYS A 258 1.11 -7.06 -23.94
N VAL A 259 1.21 -5.95 -24.67
CA VAL A 259 0.03 -5.18 -25.08
C VAL A 259 -0.07 -5.25 -26.60
N SER A 260 -0.41 -6.43 -27.11
CA SER A 260 -0.75 -6.62 -28.52
C SER A 260 -1.83 -7.69 -28.62
N ALA A 261 -3.05 -7.34 -28.22
CA ALA A 261 -4.29 -7.94 -28.74
C ALA A 261 -5.51 -7.31 -28.07
N CYS A 262 -5.77 -6.02 -28.32
CA CYS A 262 -7.11 -5.44 -28.17
C CYS A 262 -7.20 -4.27 -29.16
N THR A 263 -7.36 -4.60 -30.43
CA THR A 263 -7.81 -3.65 -31.44
C THR A 263 -9.32 -3.44 -31.29
N PRO A 264 -9.82 -2.20 -31.19
CA PRO A 264 -11.26 -1.96 -31.28
C PRO A 264 -11.70 -2.14 -32.74
N HIS A 265 -12.73 -2.96 -32.94
CA HIS A 265 -13.51 -3.03 -34.18
C HIS A 265 -14.85 -2.31 -33.96
N PRO A 266 -15.49 -1.85 -35.06
CA PRO A 266 -15.65 -0.44 -35.43
C PRO A 266 -16.78 0.30 -34.71
#